data_AF-A0A968JC85-F1
#
_entry.id   AF-A0A968JC85-F1
#
_cell.length_a   1.000
_cell.length_b   1.000
_cell.length_c   1.000
_cell.angle_alpha   90.00
_cell.angle_beta   90.00
_cell.angle_gamma   90.00
#
_symmetry.space_group_name_H-M   'P 1'
#
loop_
_entity.id
_entity.type
_entity.pdbx_description
1 polymer ?
#
loop_
_entity_poly.entity_id
_entity_poly.type
_entity_poly.pdbx_seq_one_letter_code
_entity_poly.pdbx_strand_id
1 'polypeptide(L)'
;MDKHILVVEDDYLISGMLRDLLEGEGYHVVCVPTVALAMHILGSADEHPVDLIVLDLQLPDGYGLDFLKKIQGIREPDPPILIISARVPPRTGPLPAAVKHIFPKPFDVDRLLRAIGRELSF
;
A
#
# COMPACT_ATOMS: atom_id res chain seq x y z
N MET A 1 -10.22 -17.15 -1.65
CA MET A 1 -10.48 -16.14 -0.62
C MET A 1 -10.18 -14.82 -1.28
N ASP A 2 -11.14 -13.92 -1.26
CA ASP A 2 -11.03 -12.62 -1.91
C ASP A 2 -9.92 -11.83 -1.21
N LYS A 3 -8.93 -11.35 -1.97
CA LYS A 3 -7.76 -10.62 -1.42
C LYS A 3 -8.05 -9.13 -1.43
N HIS A 4 -7.76 -8.47 -0.30
CA HIS A 4 -8.07 -7.07 -0.07
C HIS A 4 -6.81 -6.21 -0.09
N ILE A 5 -6.81 -5.18 -0.93
CA ILE A 5 -5.70 -4.25 -1.08
C ILE A 5 -6.12 -2.86 -0.58
N LEU A 6 -5.34 -2.31 0.35
CA LEU A 6 -5.48 -0.92 0.78
C LEU A 6 -4.52 -0.04 -0.01
N VAL A 7 -5.05 0.93 -0.76
CA VAL A 7 -4.28 1.93 -1.50
C VAL A 7 -4.33 3.25 -0.70
N VAL A 8 -3.16 3.75 -0.31
CA VAL A 8 -2.99 5.02 0.40
C VAL A 8 -2.33 6.03 -0.53
N GLU A 9 -3.14 6.85 -1.19
CA GLU A 9 -2.76 7.75 -2.29
C GLU A 9 -3.74 8.93 -2.34
N ASP A 10 -3.24 10.16 -2.29
CA ASP A 10 -4.05 11.39 -2.30
C ASP A 10 -4.37 11.89 -3.72
N ASP A 11 -3.59 11.49 -4.73
CA ASP A 11 -3.92 11.76 -6.12
C ASP A 11 -5.08 10.86 -6.59
N TYR A 12 -6.25 11.48 -6.81
CA TYR A 12 -7.46 10.78 -7.26
C TYR A 12 -7.34 10.10 -8.63
N LEU A 13 -6.47 10.61 -9.52
CA LEU A 13 -6.24 9.99 -10.82
C LEU A 13 -5.39 8.73 -10.67
N ILE A 14 -4.33 8.80 -9.87
CA ILE A 14 -3.45 7.66 -9.62
C ILE A 14 -4.19 6.59 -8.82
N SER A 15 -4.88 6.96 -7.75
CA SER A 15 -5.66 6.02 -6.93
C SER A 15 -6.80 5.37 -7.72
N GLY A 16 -7.52 6.14 -8.56
CA GLY A 16 -8.54 5.62 -9.47
C GLY A 16 -7.98 4.61 -10.47
N MET A 17 -6.88 4.97 -11.13
CA MET A 17 -6.18 4.05 -12.06
C MET A 17 -5.72 2.77 -11.36
N LEU A 18 -5.13 2.88 -10.16
CA LEU A 18 -4.69 1.71 -9.38
C LEU A 18 -5.87 0.82 -8.99
N ARG A 19 -6.99 1.42 -8.57
CA ARG A 19 -8.21 0.67 -8.26
C ARG A 19 -8.70 -0.10 -9.48
N ASP A 20 -8.93 0.60 -10.59
CA ASP A 20 -9.49 -0.02 -11.80
C ASP A 20 -8.60 -1.17 -12.31
N LEU A 21 -7.28 -0.97 -12.25
CA LEU A 21 -6.29 -2.00 -12.60
C LEU A 21 -6.38 -3.23 -11.68
N LEU A 22 -6.37 -3.03 -10.36
CA LEU A 22 -6.29 -4.11 -9.38
C LEU A 22 -7.63 -4.86 -9.23
N GLU A 23 -8.75 -4.15 -9.35
CA GLU A 23 -10.08 -4.78 -9.42
C GLU A 23 -10.23 -5.60 -10.71
N GLY A 24 -9.62 -5.16 -11.81
CA GLY A 24 -9.53 -5.94 -13.05
C GLY A 24 -8.81 -7.28 -12.90
N GLU A 25 -7.88 -7.37 -11.93
CA GLU A 25 -7.18 -8.62 -11.55
C GLU A 25 -7.94 -9.45 -10.49
N GLY A 26 -9.13 -9.00 -10.08
CA GLY A 26 -10.00 -9.71 -9.14
C GLY A 26 -9.73 -9.41 -7.66
N TYR A 27 -9.00 -8.35 -7.34
CA TYR A 27 -8.78 -7.89 -5.96
C TYR A 27 -9.91 -6.96 -5.49
N HIS A 28 -10.18 -6.95 -4.18
CA HIS A 28 -11.01 -5.92 -3.56
C HIS A 28 -10.13 -4.76 -3.15
N VAL A 29 -10.46 -3.54 -3.58
CA VAL A 29 -9.57 -2.39 -3.38
C VAL A 29 -10.27 -1.29 -2.60
N VAL A 30 -9.62 -0.82 -1.54
CA VAL A 30 -10.05 0.37 -0.80
C VAL A 30 -9.00 1.45 -0.96
N CYS A 31 -9.40 2.62 -1.46
CA CYS A 31 -8.52 3.77 -1.61
C CYS A 31 -8.79 4.79 -0.50
N VAL A 32 -7.74 5.29 0.13
CA VAL A 32 -7.80 6.37 1.12
C VAL A 32 -6.75 7.44 0.83
N PRO A 33 -7.10 8.74 0.93
CA PRO A 33 -6.18 9.83 0.60
C PRO A 33 -5.27 10.26 1.74
N THR A 34 -5.35 9.64 2.92
CA THR A 34 -4.65 10.11 4.12
C THR A 34 -4.15 8.97 5.00
N VAL A 35 -3.09 9.24 5.75
CA VAL A 35 -2.55 8.35 6.78
C VAL A 35 -3.61 8.08 7.85
N ALA A 36 -4.36 9.10 8.27
CA ALA A 36 -5.39 8.96 9.30
C ALA A 36 -6.48 7.93 8.92
N LEU A 37 -6.95 7.96 7.67
CA LEU A 37 -7.95 7.00 7.18
C LEU A 37 -7.36 5.60 7.03
N ALA A 38 -6.12 5.48 6.56
CA ALA A 38 -5.42 4.19 6.49
C ALA A 38 -5.29 3.55 7.87
N MET A 39 -4.91 4.33 8.89
CA MET A 39 -4.83 3.86 10.28
C MET A 39 -6.19 3.42 10.83
N HIS A 40 -7.26 4.14 10.49
CA HIS A 40 -8.62 3.76 10.90
C HIS A 40 -9.02 2.40 10.33
N ILE A 41 -8.80 2.17 9.03
CA ILE A 41 -9.08 0.87 8.38
C ILE A 41 -8.23 -0.24 8.99
N LEU A 42 -6.94 0.02 9.22
CA LEU A 42 -6.04 -0.99 9.76
C LEU A 42 -6.41 -1.41 11.18
N GLY A 43 -6.89 -0.47 12.00
CA GLY A 43 -7.35 -0.72 13.37
C GLY A 43 -8.69 -1.45 13.49
N SER A 44 -9.54 -1.42 12.46
CA SER A 44 -10.82 -2.13 12.41
C SER A 44 -10.70 -3.48 11.68
N ALA A 45 -9.73 -4.31 12.08
CA ALA A 45 -9.32 -5.51 11.34
C ALA A 45 -10.43 -6.57 11.17
N ASP A 46 -11.31 -6.72 12.14
CA ASP A 46 -12.44 -7.67 12.08
C ASP A 46 -13.48 -7.26 11.02
N GLU A 47 -13.56 -5.97 10.69
CA GLU A 47 -14.50 -5.41 9.71
C GLU A 47 -13.85 -5.21 8.33
N HIS A 48 -12.54 -5.03 8.29
CA HIS A 48 -11.80 -4.67 7.07
C HIS A 48 -10.55 -5.54 6.91
N PRO A 49 -10.62 -6.70 6.23
CA PRO A 49 -9.42 -7.45 5.85
C PRO A 49 -8.52 -6.60 4.94
N VAL A 50 -7.20 -6.74 5.12
CA VAL A 50 -6.16 -6.07 4.34
C VAL A 50 -5.01 -7.05 4.21
N ASP A 51 -4.84 -7.58 3.01
CA ASP A 51 -3.81 -8.55 2.66
C ASP A 51 -2.55 -7.87 2.08
N LEU A 52 -2.67 -6.65 1.57
CA LEU A 52 -1.54 -5.88 1.01
C LEU A 52 -1.82 -4.38 1.09
N ILE A 53 -0.78 -3.59 1.27
CA ILE A 53 -0.85 -2.12 1.26
C ILE A 53 -0.02 -1.57 0.09
N VAL A 54 -0.64 -0.72 -0.72
CA VAL A 54 0.05 0.15 -1.68
C VAL A 54 0.11 1.55 -1.08
N LEU A 55 1.32 2.11 -0.94
CA LEU A 55 1.56 3.34 -0.17
C LEU A 55 2.31 4.40 -0.99
N ASP A 56 1.75 5.61 -1.11
CA ASP A 56 2.55 6.81 -1.37
C ASP A 56 3.19 7.33 -0.09
N LEU A 57 4.43 7.80 -0.20
CA LEU A 57 5.15 8.47 0.88
C LEU A 57 4.81 9.96 0.99
N GLN A 58 4.25 10.57 -0.04
CA GLN A 58 3.84 11.96 -0.06
C GLN A 58 2.34 12.04 0.17
N LEU A 59 1.92 12.18 1.44
CA LEU A 59 0.52 12.32 1.81
C LEU A 59 0.28 13.69 2.47
N PRO A 60 -0.94 14.25 2.39
CA PRO A 60 -1.23 15.59 2.87
C PRO A 60 -1.15 15.73 4.40
N ASP A 61 -1.31 14.63 5.14
CA ASP A 61 -1.33 14.59 6.61
C ASP A 61 -0.08 13.96 7.25
N GLY A 62 0.95 13.66 6.45
CA GLY A 62 2.22 13.17 6.97
C GLY A 62 3.11 12.50 5.93
N TYR A 63 4.32 12.14 6.35
CA TYR A 63 5.23 11.38 5.49
C TYR A 63 4.99 9.88 5.67
N GLY A 64 4.84 9.14 4.58
CA GLY A 64 4.52 7.71 4.63
C GLY A 64 5.55 6.85 5.36
N LEU A 65 6.80 7.32 5.53
CA LEU A 65 7.79 6.62 6.36
C LEU A 65 7.42 6.57 7.85
N ASP A 66 6.77 7.61 8.37
CA ASP A 66 6.28 7.61 9.75
C ASP A 66 5.06 6.70 9.89
N PHE A 67 4.24 6.61 8.84
CA PHE A 67 3.15 5.63 8.76
C PHE A 67 3.67 4.20 8.83
N LEU A 68 4.73 3.85 8.08
CA LEU A 68 5.33 2.51 8.12
C LEU A 68 5.74 2.07 9.53
N LYS A 69 6.23 3.00 10.36
CA LYS A 69 6.59 2.70 11.76
C LYS A 69 5.36 2.50 12.64
N LYS A 70 4.27 3.24 12.38
CA LYS A 70 3.04 3.19 13.18
C LYS A 70 2.26 1.91 12.96
N ILE A 71 2.30 1.35 11.75
CA ILE A 71 1.50 0.17 11.40
C ILE A 71 2.15 -1.16 11.77
N GLN A 72 3.43 -1.16 12.15
CA GLN A 72 4.14 -2.36 12.54
C GLN A 72 3.50 -2.98 13.80
N GLY A 73 3.05 -4.23 13.69
CA GLY A 73 2.39 -4.96 14.77
C GLY A 73 0.95 -4.56 15.03
N ILE A 74 0.34 -3.69 14.20
CA ILE A 74 -1.12 -3.45 14.25
C ILE A 74 -1.86 -4.71 13.80
N ARG A 75 -1.27 -5.47 12.88
CA ARG A 75 -1.79 -6.76 12.41
C ARG A 75 -0.73 -7.84 12.57
N GLU A 76 -1.19 -9.06 12.81
CA GLU A 76 -0.32 -10.23 12.90
C GLU A 76 -0.80 -11.31 11.92
N PRO A 77 -0.02 -11.62 10.87
CA PRO A 77 1.20 -10.92 10.43
C PRO A 77 0.91 -9.51 9.88
N ASP A 78 1.94 -8.64 9.87
CA ASP A 78 1.87 -7.37 9.16
C ASP A 78 1.64 -7.61 7.66
N PRO A 79 0.71 -6.90 7.01
CA PRO A 79 0.49 -7.03 5.58
C PRO A 79 1.74 -6.57 4.81
N PRO A 80 2.12 -7.23 3.70
CA PRO A 80 3.16 -6.75 2.81
C PRO A 80 2.84 -5.35 2.27
N ILE A 81 3.88 -4.54 2.13
CA ILE A 81 3.77 -3.14 1.72
C ILE A 81 4.58 -2.91 0.43
N LEU A 82 3.92 -2.31 -0.55
CA LEU A 82 4.52 -1.84 -1.79
C LEU A 82 4.46 -0.31 -1.80
N ILE A 83 5.61 0.33 -1.94
CA ILE A 83 5.71 1.78 -2.01
C ILE A 83 5.65 2.22 -3.47
N ILE A 84 4.78 3.17 -3.80
CA ILE A 84 4.73 3.86 -5.09
C ILE A 84 4.86 5.36 -4.82
N SER A 85 5.98 5.98 -5.18
CA SER A 85 6.17 7.40 -4.86
C SER A 85 7.07 8.12 -5.86
N ALA A 86 6.82 9.42 -6.06
CA ALA A 86 7.70 10.29 -6.84
C ALA A 86 9.01 10.58 -6.09
N ARG A 87 8.96 10.63 -4.74
CA ARG A 87 10.14 10.84 -3.90
C ARG A 87 10.48 9.58 -3.11
N VAL A 88 11.21 8.68 -3.76
CA VAL A 88 11.77 7.52 -3.08
C VAL A 88 12.88 7.99 -2.12
N PRO A 89 12.81 7.65 -0.83
CA PRO A 89 13.87 8.01 0.10
C PRO A 89 15.19 7.39 -0.38
N PRO A 90 16.32 8.12 -0.26
CA PRO A 90 17.62 7.52 -0.51
C PRO A 90 17.75 6.28 0.39
N ARG A 91 18.33 5.20 -0.12
CA ARG A 91 18.52 3.92 0.60
C ARG A 91 19.58 4.05 1.72
N THR A 92 19.45 5.04 2.58
CA THR A 92 20.42 5.39 3.63
C THR A 92 20.05 4.81 4.99
N GLY A 93 18.96 4.04 5.10
CA GLY A 93 18.56 3.36 6.33
C GLY A 93 17.72 2.11 6.09
N PRO A 94 17.57 1.24 7.11
CA PRO A 94 16.75 0.04 7.01
C PRO A 94 15.28 0.40 6.89
N LEU A 95 14.58 -0.23 5.94
CA LEU A 95 13.13 -0.18 5.84
C LEU A 95 12.51 -1.29 6.70
N PRO A 96 11.26 -1.13 7.18
CA PRO A 96 10.56 -2.21 7.87
C PRO A 96 10.46 -3.46 7.00
N ALA A 97 10.53 -4.65 7.62
CA ALA A 97 10.52 -5.94 6.92
C ALA A 97 9.23 -6.20 6.10
N ALA A 98 8.15 -5.51 6.45
CA ALA A 98 6.89 -5.51 5.70
C ALA A 98 7.02 -4.85 4.32
N VAL A 99 7.98 -3.94 4.12
CA VAL A 99 8.20 -3.30 2.81
C VAL A 99 8.89 -4.27 1.85
N LYS A 100 8.16 -4.70 0.82
CA LYS A 100 8.62 -5.69 -0.17
C LYS A 100 9.16 -5.05 -1.45
N HIS A 101 8.50 -3.99 -1.91
CA HIS A 101 8.90 -3.27 -3.13
C HIS A 101 8.80 -1.77 -3.01
N ILE A 102 9.56 -1.12 -3.88
CA ILE A 102 9.51 0.31 -4.11
C ILE A 102 9.50 0.55 -5.61
N PHE A 103 8.52 1.32 -6.07
CA PHE A 103 8.31 1.73 -7.43
C PHE A 103 8.38 3.26 -7.50
N PRO A 104 9.36 3.84 -8.21
CA PRO A 104 9.34 5.27 -8.49
C PRO A 104 8.18 5.60 -9.45
N LYS A 105 7.55 6.75 -9.29
CA LYS A 105 6.64 7.31 -10.31
C LYS A 105 7.50 7.98 -11.42
N PRO A 106 7.27 7.73 -12.73
CA PRO A 106 6.33 6.77 -13.30
C PRO A 106 6.81 5.32 -13.16
N PHE A 107 5.87 4.39 -13.00
CA PHE A 107 6.13 2.97 -12.77
C PHE A 107 5.61 2.08 -13.90
N ASP A 108 6.18 0.87 -13.99
CA ASP A 108 5.76 -0.18 -14.91
C ASP A 108 4.62 -0.99 -14.28
N VAL A 109 3.46 -1.00 -14.96
CA VAL A 109 2.23 -1.66 -14.52
C VAL A 109 2.40 -3.18 -14.41
N ASP A 110 3.00 -3.81 -15.42
CA ASP A 110 3.17 -5.28 -15.41
C ASP A 110 4.10 -5.72 -14.27
N ARG A 111 5.12 -4.92 -13.96
CA ARG A 111 6.03 -5.17 -12.84
C ARG A 111 5.33 -4.97 -11.50
N LEU A 112 4.42 -4.00 -11.39
CA LEU A 112 3.59 -3.82 -10.21
C LEU A 112 2.68 -5.04 -9.98
N LEU A 113 1.93 -5.46 -11.00
CA LEU A 113 1.03 -6.60 -10.92
C LEU A 113 1.75 -7.90 -10.58
N ARG A 114 2.90 -8.17 -11.21
CA ARG A 114 3.73 -9.34 -10.85
C ARG A 114 4.21 -9.30 -9.41
N ALA A 115 4.55 -8.12 -8.89
CA ALA A 115 4.98 -7.98 -7.50
C ALA A 115 3.82 -8.26 -6.54
N ILE A 116 2.65 -7.65 -6.78
CA ILE A 116 1.43 -7.87 -5.98
C ILE A 116 1.02 -9.35 -6.00
N GLY A 117 0.96 -9.95 -7.19
CA GLY A 117 0.60 -11.36 -7.34
C GLY A 117 1.55 -12.27 -6.56
N ARG A 118 2.86 -11.98 -6.55
CA ARG A 118 3.80 -12.78 -5.74
C ARG A 118 3.54 -12.65 -4.25
N GLU A 119 3.31 -11.45 -3.72
CA GLU A 119 3.10 -11.27 -2.27
C GLU A 119 1.74 -11.80 -1.79
N LEU A 120 0.73 -11.88 -2.68
CA LEU A 120 -0.61 -12.38 -2.35
C LEU A 120 -0.84 -13.88 -2.64
N SER A 121 0.10 -14.55 -3.30
CA SER A 121 0.00 -15.99 -3.66
C SER A 121 0.50 -16.96 -2.58
N PHE A 122 0.86 -16.46 -1.40
CA PHE A 122 1.32 -17.26 -0.26
C PHE A 122 0.30 -17.32 0.87
#